data_AF-A0A4Y9XXL2-F1
#
_entry.id   AF-A0A4Y9XXL2-F1
#
_cell.length_a   1.000
_cell.length_b   1.000
_cell.length_c   1.000
_cell.angle_alpha   90.00
_cell.angle_beta   90.00
_cell.angle_gamma   90.00
#
_symmetry.space_group_name_H-M   'P 1'
#
loop_
_entity.id
_entity.type
_entity.pdbx_description
1 polymer ?
#
loop_
_entity_poly.entity_id
_entity_poly.type
_entity_poly.pdbx_seq_one_letter_code
_entity_poly.pdbx_strand_id
1 'polypeptide(L)'
;MIINPLAHTRVVCVDSTSWESWEGRGEPCMLLDILVRYSSTTGIVDGTPWLEWEIAPRNGKSGCIGITARSFNIPGSVFILELPEVREWQGNWLRILKTVFAILPQNCIRALKLSNGIAKQSKDQWVEVFKASPRLPHLRTVRIGRDFNCDCLAALLALEVSSMPSLQKIYLDAGGADLSSEKLEEMKTAIVSCRQRGVPLDYITLRGYESTECLEPWAAMLATVIPQFRLQIDPGSHDGGLSEPDDD
;
A
#
# COMPACT_ATOMS: atom_id res chain seq x y z
N MET A 1 5.52 -9.71 28.32
CA MET A 1 6.48 -9.54 27.20
C MET A 1 6.95 -8.09 27.24
N ILE A 2 8.18 -7.83 27.69
CA ILE A 2 8.78 -6.50 27.60
C ILE A 2 9.42 -6.44 26.21
N ILE A 3 8.93 -5.57 25.34
CA ILE A 3 9.40 -5.47 23.97
C ILE A 3 10.26 -4.21 23.83
N ASN A 4 11.47 -4.36 23.28
CA ASN A 4 12.42 -3.26 23.12
C ASN A 4 12.06 -2.41 21.88
N PRO A 5 11.77 -1.10 22.02
CA PRO A 5 11.38 -0.21 20.91
C PRO A 5 12.44 0.00 19.82
N LEU A 6 13.70 -0.27 20.12
CA LEU A 6 14.83 -0.08 19.19
C LEU A 6 15.12 -1.31 18.33
N ALA A 7 14.36 -2.39 18.49
CA ALA A 7 14.62 -3.65 17.82
C ALA A 7 13.90 -3.73 16.46
N HIS A 8 14.58 -4.31 15.46
CA HIS A 8 13.88 -4.92 14.34
C HIS A 8 13.15 -6.16 14.85
N THR A 9 11.82 -6.15 14.84
CA THR A 9 11.04 -7.31 15.26
C THR A 9 10.49 -8.00 14.03
N ARG A 10 10.90 -9.26 13.81
CA ARG A 10 10.40 -10.10 12.72
C ARG A 10 9.69 -11.31 13.30
N VAL A 11 8.42 -11.46 12.95
CA VAL A 11 7.60 -12.62 13.28
C VAL A 11 7.30 -13.38 12.00
N VAL A 12 7.82 -14.60 11.90
CA VAL A 12 7.57 -15.49 10.77
C VAL A 12 6.62 -16.59 11.22
N CYS A 13 5.42 -16.61 10.63
CA CYS A 13 4.41 -17.61 10.91
C CYS A 13 4.65 -18.83 10.03
N VAL A 14 5.24 -19.89 10.58
CA VAL A 14 5.68 -21.09 9.82
C VAL A 14 4.66 -22.23 9.86
N ASP A 15 3.46 -21.99 10.40
CA ASP A 15 2.48 -23.04 10.60
C ASP A 15 1.95 -23.60 9.26
N SER A 16 1.75 -24.91 9.23
CA SER A 16 1.28 -25.70 8.09
C SER A 16 -0.24 -25.81 8.02
N THR A 17 -0.98 -25.22 8.98
CA THR A 17 -2.44 -25.19 8.97
C THR A 17 -2.97 -24.20 7.93
N SER A 18 -4.17 -24.47 7.38
CA SER A 18 -4.78 -23.59 6.37
C SER A 18 -5.15 -22.23 6.96
N TRP A 19 -5.20 -21.19 6.10
CA TRP A 19 -5.66 -19.84 6.51
C TRP A 19 -7.02 -19.86 7.22
N GLU A 20 -7.95 -20.73 6.80
CA GLU A 20 -9.26 -20.87 7.43
C GLU A 20 -9.16 -21.29 8.90
N SER A 21 -8.18 -22.13 9.22
CA SER A 21 -7.88 -22.57 10.58
C SER A 21 -7.38 -21.39 11.42
N TRP A 22 -6.50 -20.55 10.85
CA TRP A 22 -5.99 -19.33 11.46
C TRP A 22 -7.10 -18.31 11.73
N GLU A 23 -7.93 -18.06 10.72
CA GLU A 23 -9.06 -17.14 10.83
C GLU A 23 -10.08 -17.62 11.87
N GLY A 24 -10.43 -18.91 11.86
CA GLY A 24 -11.33 -19.51 12.84
C GLY A 24 -10.82 -19.44 14.28
N ARG A 25 -9.49 -19.37 14.48
CA ARG A 25 -8.85 -19.17 15.80
C ARG A 25 -8.62 -17.70 16.16
N GLY A 26 -8.87 -16.76 15.26
CA GLY A 26 -8.61 -15.33 15.47
C GLY A 26 -7.13 -14.94 15.52
N GLU A 27 -6.23 -15.81 15.03
CA GLU A 27 -4.78 -15.60 15.07
C GLU A 27 -4.31 -14.36 14.28
N PRO A 28 -4.85 -14.06 13.08
CA PRO A 28 -4.50 -12.83 12.36
C PRO A 28 -4.81 -11.57 13.17
N CYS A 29 -5.98 -11.52 13.83
CA CYS A 29 -6.39 -10.40 14.68
C CYS A 29 -5.43 -10.21 15.86
N MET A 30 -5.03 -11.30 16.52
CA MET A 30 -4.08 -11.23 17.63
C MET A 30 -2.69 -10.74 17.21
N LEU A 31 -2.14 -11.25 16.10
CA LEU A 31 -0.82 -10.85 15.61
C LEU A 31 -0.80 -9.41 15.11
N LEU A 32 -1.89 -8.97 14.47
CA LEU A 32 -2.02 -7.59 14.04
C LEU A 32 -2.30 -6.64 15.21
N ASP A 33 -3.04 -7.05 16.25
CA ASP A 33 -3.14 -6.31 17.51
C ASP A 33 -1.78 -6.21 18.21
N ILE A 34 -0.97 -7.27 18.22
CA ILE A 34 0.42 -7.21 18.71
C ILE A 34 1.23 -6.21 17.89
N LEU A 35 1.10 -6.19 16.57
CA LEU A 35 1.75 -5.21 15.70
C LEU A 35 1.31 -3.77 16.03
N VAL A 36 0.02 -3.54 16.23
CA VAL A 36 -0.54 -2.24 16.64
C VAL A 36 -0.02 -1.82 18.02
N ARG A 37 0.03 -2.75 18.97
CA ARG A 37 0.56 -2.50 20.32
C ARG A 37 2.06 -2.26 20.30
N TYR A 38 2.81 -2.99 19.48
CA TYR A 38 4.24 -2.76 19.28
C TYR A 38 4.47 -1.35 18.77
N SER A 39 3.77 -0.99 17.69
CA SER A 39 3.89 0.33 17.07
C SER A 39 3.38 1.47 17.95
N SER A 40 2.45 1.25 18.89
CA SER A 40 1.96 2.25 19.85
C SER A 40 2.73 2.32 21.16
N THR A 41 3.30 1.23 21.65
CA THR A 41 4.19 1.25 22.82
C THR A 41 5.53 1.90 22.52
N THR A 42 5.96 1.91 21.26
CA THR A 42 7.09 2.75 20.82
C THR A 42 6.70 4.24 20.71
N GLY A 43 5.41 4.60 20.67
CA GLY A 43 4.90 5.97 20.63
C GLY A 43 4.74 6.67 21.99
N ILE A 44 5.19 6.07 23.10
CA ILE A 44 5.03 6.64 24.44
C ILE A 44 6.08 7.72 24.67
N VAL A 45 5.82 8.96 24.22
CA VAL A 45 6.03 10.16 25.04
C VAL A 45 4.93 11.20 24.82
N ASP A 46 4.39 11.45 23.62
CA ASP A 46 3.46 12.61 23.44
C ASP A 46 2.45 12.55 22.27
N GLY A 47 2.19 11.39 21.67
CA GLY A 47 1.18 11.33 20.60
C GLY A 47 1.09 9.99 19.89
N THR A 48 -0.07 9.72 19.29
CA THR A 48 -0.33 8.53 18.48
C THR A 48 0.81 8.31 17.47
N PRO A 49 1.42 7.12 17.39
CA PRO A 49 2.48 6.85 16.44
C PRO A 49 1.96 6.99 15.01
N TRP A 50 2.66 7.75 14.19
CA TRP A 50 2.40 7.71 12.75
C TRP A 50 3.09 6.48 12.16
N LEU A 51 2.35 5.71 11.39
CA LEU A 51 2.85 4.46 10.81
C LEU A 51 2.84 4.50 9.28
N GLU A 52 3.92 3.97 8.72
CA GLU A 52 3.93 3.46 7.35
C GLU A 52 3.61 1.97 7.39
N TRP A 53 2.61 1.58 6.60
CA TRP A 53 2.24 0.18 6.41
C TRP A 53 2.56 -0.26 5.00
N GLU A 54 3.22 -1.39 4.87
CA GLU A 54 3.51 -2.04 3.59
C GLU A 54 2.89 -3.43 3.59
N ILE A 55 2.04 -3.69 2.60
CA ILE A 55 1.43 -4.99 2.34
C ILE A 55 1.92 -5.43 0.97
N ALA A 56 2.82 -6.42 0.96
CA ALA A 56 3.54 -6.84 -0.24
C ALA A 56 3.71 -8.36 -0.27
N PRO A 57 3.85 -8.97 -1.47
CA PRO A 57 4.31 -10.35 -1.55
C PRO A 57 5.74 -10.40 -1.02
N ARG A 58 6.08 -11.43 -0.25
CA ARG A 58 7.46 -11.73 0.11
C ARG A 58 8.00 -12.77 -0.87
N ASN A 59 9.16 -12.47 -1.46
CA ASN A 59 9.79 -13.38 -2.41
C ASN A 59 10.17 -14.70 -1.72
N GLY A 60 9.55 -15.78 -2.19
CA GLY A 60 9.78 -17.18 -1.83
C GLY A 60 9.09 -18.06 -2.88
N LYS A 61 9.40 -19.36 -2.94
CA LYS A 61 8.78 -20.31 -3.90
C LYS A 61 7.26 -20.52 -3.67
N SER A 62 6.72 -19.81 -2.70
CA SER A 62 5.53 -20.11 -1.94
C SER A 62 4.92 -18.78 -1.49
N GLY A 63 3.87 -18.31 -2.16
CA GLY A 63 3.35 -16.94 -2.07
C GLY A 63 2.88 -16.51 -0.68
N CYS A 64 3.79 -16.01 0.16
CA CYS A 64 3.49 -15.42 1.45
C CYS A 64 3.23 -13.91 1.33
N ILE A 65 2.33 -13.36 2.15
CA ILE A 65 2.23 -11.92 2.38
C ILE A 65 3.16 -11.51 3.51
N GLY A 66 3.95 -10.48 3.25
CA GLY A 66 4.61 -9.70 4.29
C GLY A 66 3.80 -8.45 4.60
N ILE A 67 3.51 -8.26 5.88
CA ILE A 67 3.01 -7.00 6.43
C ILE A 67 4.19 -6.36 7.15
N THR A 68 4.56 -5.16 6.75
CA THR A 68 5.63 -4.40 7.38
C THR A 68 5.06 -3.11 7.94
N ALA A 69 5.32 -2.82 9.21
CA ALA A 69 4.98 -1.56 9.83
C ALA A 69 6.24 -0.83 10.28
N ARG A 70 6.39 0.43 9.85
CA ARG A 70 7.49 1.31 10.23
C ARG A 70 6.96 2.48 11.03
N SER A 71 7.65 2.83 12.11
CA SER A 71 7.31 4.01 12.91
C SER A 71 7.99 5.24 12.31
N PHE A 72 7.22 6.30 12.04
CA PHE A 72 7.80 7.59 11.67
C PHE A 72 8.46 8.30 12.88
N ASN A 73 8.02 7.98 14.10
CA ASN A 73 8.50 8.65 15.30
C ASN A 73 9.81 8.05 15.82
N ILE A 74 10.13 6.81 15.42
CA ILE A 74 11.36 6.11 15.83
C ILE A 74 12.04 5.57 14.57
N PRO A 75 13.05 6.30 14.05
CA PRO A 75 13.85 5.86 12.92
C PRO A 75 14.40 4.45 13.15
N GLY A 76 14.34 3.60 12.12
CA GLY A 76 14.83 2.22 12.16
C GLY A 76 13.91 1.21 12.88
N SER A 77 12.83 1.64 13.54
CA SER A 77 11.85 0.70 14.10
C SER A 77 11.02 0.07 12.99
N VAL A 78 11.29 -1.22 12.70
CA VAL A 78 10.53 -2.02 11.74
C VAL A 78 9.96 -3.25 12.42
N PHE A 79 8.65 -3.46 12.24
CA PHE A 79 7.97 -4.70 12.55
C PHE A 79 7.61 -5.41 11.25
N ILE A 80 7.97 -6.68 11.13
CA ILE A 80 7.66 -7.51 9.97
C ILE A 80 6.85 -8.71 10.44
N LEU A 81 5.65 -8.87 9.90
CA LEU A 81 4.82 -10.05 10.02
C LEU A 81 4.79 -10.77 8.67
N GLU A 82 5.32 -11.99 8.65
CA GLU A 82 5.17 -12.89 7.50
C GLU A 82 4.04 -13.87 7.81
N LEU A 83 2.96 -13.76 7.04
CA LEU A 83 1.83 -14.68 7.11
C LEU A 83 2.23 -16.04 6.53
N PRO A 84 1.65 -17.15 7.04
CA PRO A 84 1.98 -18.48 6.57
C PRO A 84 1.68 -18.64 5.07
N GLU A 85 2.36 -19.61 4.45
CA GLU A 85 2.10 -19.95 3.05
C GLU A 85 0.67 -20.46 2.91
N VAL A 86 -0.14 -19.77 2.11
CA VAL A 86 -1.50 -20.21 1.81
C VAL A 86 -1.48 -20.94 0.47
N ARG A 87 -1.55 -22.27 0.53
CA ARG A 87 -1.54 -23.16 -0.66
C ARG A 87 -2.64 -22.82 -1.69
N GLU A 88 -3.70 -22.15 -1.26
CA GLU A 88 -4.84 -21.71 -2.09
C GLU A 88 -4.82 -20.21 -2.42
N TRP A 89 -3.64 -19.59 -2.44
CA TRP A 89 -3.49 -18.15 -2.68
C TRP A 89 -4.27 -17.64 -3.90
N GLN A 90 -4.29 -18.43 -4.98
CA GLN A 90 -4.95 -18.10 -6.24
C GLN A 90 -6.48 -17.94 -6.12
N GLY A 91 -7.11 -18.36 -5.02
CA GLY A 91 -8.53 -18.13 -4.74
C GLY A 91 -8.83 -17.30 -3.48
N ASN A 92 -7.95 -17.33 -2.47
CA ASN A 92 -8.24 -16.77 -1.14
C ASN A 92 -7.57 -15.42 -0.81
N TRP A 93 -6.72 -14.88 -1.70
CA TRP A 93 -6.00 -13.63 -1.43
C TRP A 93 -6.92 -12.44 -1.09
N LEU A 94 -8.09 -12.34 -1.74
CA LEU A 94 -9.02 -11.23 -1.55
C LEU A 94 -9.59 -11.25 -0.12
N ARG A 95 -9.97 -12.44 0.35
CA ARG A 95 -10.42 -12.65 1.73
C ARG A 95 -9.34 -12.25 2.74
N ILE A 96 -8.09 -12.63 2.46
CA ILE A 96 -6.94 -12.32 3.32
C ILE A 96 -6.70 -10.81 3.37
N LEU A 97 -6.61 -10.14 2.22
CA LEU A 97 -6.42 -8.69 2.17
C LEU A 97 -7.58 -7.93 2.83
N LYS A 98 -8.83 -8.35 2.61
CA LYS A 98 -9.99 -7.76 3.31
C LYS A 98 -9.85 -7.91 4.82
N THR A 99 -9.43 -9.07 5.31
CA THR A 99 -9.21 -9.31 6.75
C THR A 99 -8.12 -8.40 7.28
N VAL A 100 -6.97 -8.32 6.61
CA VAL A 100 -5.85 -7.45 7.00
C VAL A 100 -6.30 -5.99 7.04
N PHE A 101 -6.98 -5.50 5.99
CA PHE A 101 -7.47 -4.12 5.92
C PHE A 101 -8.50 -3.81 7.00
N ALA A 102 -9.41 -4.74 7.31
CA ALA A 102 -10.43 -4.55 8.33
C ALA A 102 -9.86 -4.34 9.74
N ILE A 103 -8.65 -4.85 10.01
CA ILE A 103 -8.00 -4.81 11.32
C ILE A 103 -6.77 -3.88 11.38
N LEU A 104 -6.52 -3.13 10.30
CA LEU A 104 -5.50 -2.08 10.29
C LEU A 104 -5.81 -1.02 11.37
N PRO A 105 -4.79 -0.43 12.04
CA PRO A 105 -4.99 0.68 12.97
C PRO A 105 -5.27 1.98 12.20
N GLN A 106 -6.46 2.10 11.63
CA GLN A 106 -6.87 3.14 10.69
C GLN A 106 -6.50 4.57 11.12
N ASN A 107 -6.56 4.87 12.42
CA ASN A 107 -6.24 6.18 12.98
C ASN A 107 -4.74 6.49 13.12
N CYS A 108 -3.87 5.52 12.92
CA CYS A 108 -2.41 5.66 13.06
C CYS A 108 -1.70 5.64 11.71
N ILE A 109 -2.40 5.29 10.62
CA ILE A 109 -1.80 5.14 9.29
C ILE A 109 -1.66 6.50 8.63
N ARG A 110 -0.43 6.90 8.38
CA ARG A 110 -0.09 8.13 7.65
C ARG A 110 0.44 7.84 6.24
N ALA A 111 1.08 6.69 6.06
CA ALA A 111 1.53 6.21 4.77
C ALA A 111 1.12 4.75 4.55
N LEU A 112 0.70 4.42 3.33
CA LEU A 112 0.33 3.06 2.92
C LEU A 112 1.07 2.69 1.64
N LYS A 113 1.73 1.55 1.63
CA LYS A 113 2.41 0.96 0.47
C LYS A 113 1.71 -0.34 0.09
N LEU A 114 1.25 -0.38 -1.16
CA LEU A 114 0.52 -1.49 -1.77
C LEU A 114 1.29 -1.97 -3.00
N SER A 115 1.16 -3.25 -3.34
CA SER A 115 1.64 -3.78 -4.61
C SER A 115 0.55 -4.54 -5.33
N ASN A 116 0.30 -4.17 -6.60
CA ASN A 116 -0.64 -4.86 -7.48
C ASN A 116 0.00 -6.03 -8.26
N GLY A 117 1.22 -6.42 -7.90
CA GLY A 117 2.00 -7.43 -8.61
C GLY A 117 1.70 -8.89 -8.26
N ILE A 118 0.87 -9.17 -7.24
CA ILE A 118 0.71 -10.53 -6.69
C ILE A 118 -0.25 -11.38 -7.53
N ALA A 119 -1.33 -10.80 -8.04
CA ALA A 119 -2.35 -11.54 -8.80
C ALA A 119 -2.94 -10.76 -9.98
N LYS A 120 -2.35 -9.61 -10.35
CA LYS A 120 -2.94 -8.67 -11.33
C LYS A 120 -4.39 -8.34 -10.95
N GLN A 121 -4.58 -7.92 -9.70
CA GLN A 121 -5.91 -7.69 -9.15
C GLN A 121 -6.64 -6.63 -9.97
N SER A 122 -7.92 -6.90 -10.26
CA SER A 122 -8.77 -5.95 -10.97
C SER A 122 -9.20 -4.81 -10.04
N LYS A 123 -9.64 -3.70 -10.66
CA LYS A 123 -10.26 -2.57 -9.98
C LYS A 123 -11.34 -2.99 -8.98
N ASP A 124 -12.25 -3.88 -9.36
CA ASP A 124 -13.37 -4.31 -8.49
C ASP A 124 -12.88 -5.03 -7.23
N GLN A 125 -11.83 -5.85 -7.36
CA GLN A 125 -11.28 -6.55 -6.22
C GLN A 125 -10.58 -5.59 -5.26
N TRP A 126 -9.88 -4.57 -5.76
CA TRP A 126 -9.34 -3.49 -4.92
C TRP A 126 -10.43 -2.67 -4.24
N VAL A 127 -11.55 -2.39 -4.92
CA VAL A 127 -12.71 -1.73 -4.31
C VAL A 127 -13.24 -2.55 -3.13
N GLU A 128 -13.31 -3.87 -3.25
CA GLU A 128 -13.70 -4.73 -2.13
C GLU A 128 -12.72 -4.68 -0.96
N VAL A 129 -11.41 -4.65 -1.23
CA VAL A 129 -10.38 -4.52 -0.19
C VAL A 129 -10.54 -3.18 0.54
N PHE A 130 -10.67 -2.08 -0.18
CA PHE A 130 -10.82 -0.77 0.44
C PHE A 130 -12.14 -0.63 1.21
N LYS A 131 -13.23 -1.25 0.76
CA LYS A 131 -14.50 -1.29 1.52
C LYS A 131 -14.36 -1.99 2.87
N ALA A 132 -13.42 -2.94 3.01
CA ALA A 132 -13.16 -3.59 4.29
C ALA A 132 -12.48 -2.66 5.31
N SER A 133 -11.80 -1.59 4.86
CA SER A 133 -11.21 -0.55 5.71
C SER A 133 -11.87 0.80 5.43
N PRO A 134 -13.06 1.06 5.98
CA PRO A 134 -13.92 2.16 5.50
C PRO A 134 -13.33 3.56 5.68
N ARG A 135 -12.35 3.74 6.59
CA ARG A 135 -11.76 5.06 6.88
C ARG A 135 -10.26 4.96 7.16
N LEU A 136 -9.50 5.87 6.58
CA LEU A 136 -8.07 6.10 6.82
C LEU A 136 -7.87 7.62 6.98
N PRO A 137 -8.37 8.21 8.08
CA PRO A 137 -8.54 9.67 8.22
C PRO A 137 -7.22 10.44 8.14
N HIS A 138 -6.12 9.81 8.53
CA HIS A 138 -4.79 10.45 8.58
C HIS A 138 -3.86 10.00 7.45
N LEU A 139 -4.34 9.17 6.52
CA LEU A 139 -3.55 8.74 5.37
C LEU A 139 -3.22 9.95 4.51
N ARG A 140 -1.93 10.27 4.40
CA ARG A 140 -1.42 11.36 3.57
C ARG A 140 -0.68 10.89 2.33
N THR A 141 -0.04 9.73 2.43
CA THR A 141 0.81 9.20 1.38
C THR A 141 0.40 7.79 1.00
N VAL A 142 0.22 7.54 -0.30
CA VAL A 142 0.06 6.18 -0.83
C VAL A 142 1.16 5.88 -1.82
N ARG A 143 1.76 4.69 -1.71
CA ARG A 143 2.75 4.16 -2.65
C ARG A 143 2.16 2.92 -3.30
N ILE A 144 1.95 2.92 -4.60
CA ILE A 144 1.37 1.80 -5.35
C ILE A 144 2.42 1.25 -6.29
N GLY A 145 2.91 0.05 -6.00
CA GLY A 145 3.91 -0.64 -6.80
C GLY A 145 3.31 -1.64 -7.79
N ARG A 146 3.91 -1.74 -8.99
CA ARG A 146 3.55 -2.73 -10.04
C ARG A 146 2.08 -2.65 -10.46
N ASP A 147 1.51 -1.44 -10.54
CA ASP A 147 0.11 -1.21 -10.93
C ASP A 147 0.01 -0.85 -12.40
N PHE A 148 0.42 -1.79 -13.25
CA PHE A 148 0.59 -1.55 -14.69
C PHE A 148 -0.70 -1.14 -15.42
N ASN A 149 -1.86 -1.58 -14.92
CA ASN A 149 -3.19 -1.23 -15.44
C ASN A 149 -3.89 -0.13 -14.63
N CYS A 150 -3.25 0.36 -13.56
CA CYS A 150 -3.81 1.35 -12.65
C CYS A 150 -5.11 0.93 -11.97
N ASP A 151 -5.33 -0.38 -11.81
CA ASP A 151 -6.52 -0.95 -11.17
C ASP A 151 -6.60 -0.56 -9.69
N CYS A 152 -5.48 -0.60 -8.98
CA CYS A 152 -5.40 -0.21 -7.57
C CYS A 152 -5.61 1.29 -7.42
N LEU A 153 -4.94 2.09 -8.25
CA LEU A 153 -5.10 3.55 -8.26
C LEU A 153 -6.55 3.95 -8.57
N ALA A 154 -7.17 3.36 -9.59
CA ALA A 154 -8.55 3.67 -9.96
C ALA A 154 -9.53 3.33 -8.82
N ALA A 155 -9.34 2.20 -8.16
CA ALA A 155 -10.14 1.81 -6.99
C ALA A 155 -9.95 2.77 -5.81
N LEU A 156 -8.71 3.23 -5.55
CA LEU A 156 -8.39 4.19 -4.50
C LEU A 156 -9.07 5.54 -4.77
N LEU A 157 -8.95 6.05 -5.99
CA LEU A 157 -9.53 7.34 -6.40
C LEU A 157 -11.07 7.33 -6.43
N ALA A 158 -11.69 6.15 -6.50
CA ALA A 158 -13.15 6.00 -6.44
C ALA A 158 -13.72 6.05 -5.01
N LEU A 159 -12.89 5.97 -3.97
CA LEU A 159 -13.36 6.02 -2.58
C LEU A 159 -13.95 7.38 -2.22
N GLU A 160 -14.91 7.39 -1.29
CA GLU A 160 -15.50 8.62 -0.75
C GLU A 160 -14.44 9.46 -0.03
N VAL A 161 -14.61 10.79 -0.07
CA VAL A 161 -13.66 11.72 0.58
C VAL A 161 -13.57 11.46 2.07
N SER A 162 -14.68 11.07 2.70
CA SER A 162 -14.71 10.69 4.12
C SER A 162 -13.82 9.49 4.45
N SER A 163 -13.47 8.66 3.45
CA SER A 163 -12.57 7.53 3.64
C SER A 163 -11.10 7.96 3.69
N MET A 164 -10.72 9.04 3.00
CA MET A 164 -9.31 9.48 2.89
C MET A 164 -9.17 11.01 2.84
N PRO A 165 -9.68 11.74 3.83
CA PRO A 165 -9.78 13.20 3.78
C PRO A 165 -8.43 13.92 3.77
N SER A 166 -7.35 13.24 4.17
CA SER A 166 -6.00 13.81 4.28
C SER A 166 -5.05 13.40 3.15
N LEU A 167 -5.53 12.67 2.14
CA LEU A 167 -4.66 12.12 1.09
C LEU A 167 -4.08 13.25 0.23
N GLN A 168 -2.75 13.35 0.20
CA GLN A 168 -2.00 14.42 -0.47
C GLN A 168 -1.07 13.89 -1.56
N LYS A 169 -0.37 12.79 -1.27
CA LYS A 169 0.74 12.30 -2.10
C LYS A 169 0.49 10.89 -2.60
N ILE A 170 0.68 10.67 -3.90
CA ILE A 170 0.71 9.33 -4.50
C ILE A 170 2.05 9.10 -5.19
N TYR A 171 2.68 7.97 -4.91
CA TYR A 171 3.82 7.46 -5.67
C TYR A 171 3.36 6.22 -6.42
N LEU A 172 3.47 6.24 -7.73
CA LEU A 172 2.89 5.23 -8.60
C LEU A 172 3.98 4.60 -9.45
N ASP A 173 4.17 3.29 -9.31
CA ASP A 173 5.00 2.51 -10.22
C ASP A 173 4.06 1.93 -11.29
N ALA A 174 3.87 2.68 -12.37
CA ALA A 174 3.02 2.33 -13.51
C ALA A 174 3.81 2.44 -14.81
N GLY A 175 3.36 1.69 -15.84
CA GLY A 175 4.15 1.53 -17.06
C GLY A 175 3.89 0.23 -17.81
N GLY A 176 2.65 -0.23 -17.87
CA GLY A 176 2.31 -1.38 -18.71
C GLY A 176 2.31 -1.02 -20.20
N ALA A 177 2.57 -2.00 -21.05
CA ALA A 177 2.47 -1.86 -22.52
C ALA A 177 1.05 -1.53 -23.01
N ASP A 178 0.02 -1.70 -22.16
CA ASP A 178 -1.41 -1.63 -22.52
C ASP A 178 -2.11 -0.33 -22.09
N LEU A 179 -1.39 0.79 -22.06
CA LEU A 179 -1.94 2.10 -21.70
C LEU A 179 -2.52 2.81 -22.92
N SER A 180 -3.76 2.46 -23.25
CA SER A 180 -4.54 3.13 -24.29
C SER A 180 -4.84 4.60 -23.91
N SER A 181 -5.11 5.42 -24.92
CA SER A 181 -5.59 6.80 -24.73
C SER A 181 -6.89 6.87 -23.92
N GLU A 182 -7.74 5.86 -24.03
CA GLU A 182 -8.98 5.72 -23.26
C GLU A 182 -8.70 5.58 -21.75
N LYS A 183 -7.77 4.69 -21.36
CA LYS A 183 -7.37 4.53 -19.95
C LYS A 183 -6.74 5.79 -19.37
N LEU A 184 -5.96 6.51 -20.18
CA LEU A 184 -5.38 7.79 -19.80
C LEU A 184 -6.47 8.83 -19.45
N GLU A 185 -7.50 8.97 -20.29
CA GLU A 185 -8.60 9.89 -20.03
C GLU A 185 -9.52 9.42 -18.89
N GLU A 186 -9.72 8.10 -18.70
CA GLU A 186 -10.40 7.57 -17.51
C GLU A 186 -9.65 7.98 -16.24
N MET A 187 -8.33 7.79 -16.20
CA MET A 187 -7.51 8.13 -15.04
C MET A 187 -7.52 9.64 -14.75
N LYS A 188 -7.38 10.45 -15.79
CA LYS A 188 -7.49 11.91 -15.69
C LYS A 188 -8.83 12.32 -15.08
N THR A 189 -9.92 11.74 -15.56
CA THR A 189 -11.28 11.99 -15.05
C THR A 189 -11.40 11.58 -13.59
N ALA A 190 -10.87 10.41 -13.23
CA ALA A 190 -10.86 9.92 -11.84
C ALA A 190 -10.09 10.84 -10.89
N ILE A 191 -8.91 11.31 -11.31
CA ILE A 191 -8.08 12.26 -10.54
C ILE A 191 -8.82 13.59 -10.34
N VAL A 192 -9.34 14.18 -11.42
CA VAL A 192 -10.07 15.45 -11.36
C VAL A 192 -11.30 15.31 -10.46
N SER A 193 -12.08 14.24 -10.63
CA SER A 193 -13.25 13.95 -9.80
C SER A 193 -12.88 13.78 -8.32
N CYS A 194 -11.83 13.02 -8.01
CA CYS A 194 -11.32 12.85 -6.64
C CYS A 194 -11.00 14.19 -5.97
N ARG A 195 -10.30 15.09 -6.68
CA ARG A 195 -9.98 16.44 -6.19
C ARG A 195 -11.23 17.32 -6.05
N GLN A 196 -12.15 17.28 -7.02
CA GLN A 196 -13.41 18.03 -6.96
C GLN A 196 -14.30 17.62 -5.80
N ARG A 197 -14.24 16.35 -5.38
CA ARG A 197 -14.94 15.86 -4.18
C ARG A 197 -14.30 16.37 -2.87
N GLY A 198 -13.11 16.97 -2.93
CA GLY A 198 -12.45 17.63 -1.80
C GLY A 198 -11.26 16.87 -1.21
N VAL A 199 -10.79 15.80 -1.88
CA VAL A 199 -9.52 15.16 -1.49
C VAL A 199 -8.36 16.10 -1.82
N PRO A 200 -7.47 16.44 -0.87
CA PRO A 200 -6.39 17.41 -1.06
C PRO A 200 -5.19 16.82 -1.82
N LEU A 201 -5.45 16.01 -2.84
CA LEU A 201 -4.43 15.40 -3.69
C LEU A 201 -3.76 16.50 -4.52
N ASP A 202 -2.51 16.78 -4.20
CA ASP A 202 -1.70 17.83 -4.81
C ASP A 202 -0.43 17.29 -5.48
N TYR A 203 0.01 16.09 -5.11
CA TYR A 203 1.28 15.53 -5.53
C TYR A 203 1.18 14.10 -6.06
N ILE A 204 1.73 13.88 -7.26
CA ILE A 204 1.91 12.53 -7.83
C ILE A 204 3.34 12.39 -8.37
N THR A 205 4.05 11.35 -7.95
CA THR A 205 5.26 10.87 -8.63
C THR A 205 4.93 9.63 -9.46
N LEU A 206 5.12 9.72 -10.77
CA LEU A 206 5.12 8.56 -11.65
C LEU A 206 6.53 8.00 -11.72
N ARG A 207 6.70 6.75 -11.29
CA ARG A 207 7.94 5.99 -11.36
C ARG A 207 7.85 5.00 -12.51
N GLY A 208 8.85 5.02 -13.36
CA GLY A 208 8.96 4.10 -14.49
C GLY A 208 10.39 3.65 -14.72
N TYR A 209 10.55 2.67 -15.60
CA TYR A 209 11.85 2.10 -15.99
C TYR A 209 12.22 2.59 -17.38
N GLU A 210 13.52 2.70 -17.70
CA GLU A 210 14.00 3.18 -19.02
C GLU A 210 13.38 2.44 -20.22
N SER A 211 12.99 1.18 -20.05
CA SER A 211 12.36 0.36 -21.09
C SER A 211 10.84 0.61 -21.28
N THR A 212 10.25 1.56 -20.57
CA THR A 212 8.80 1.75 -20.55
C THR A 212 8.36 2.75 -21.63
N GLU A 213 7.95 2.24 -22.80
CA GLU A 213 7.54 3.04 -23.97
C GLU A 213 6.28 3.92 -23.74
N CYS A 214 5.54 3.72 -22.64
CA CYS A 214 4.24 4.36 -22.40
C CYS A 214 4.24 5.50 -21.34
N LEU A 215 5.41 5.93 -20.84
CA LEU A 215 5.48 6.92 -19.75
C LEU A 215 5.23 8.37 -20.19
N GLU A 216 5.66 8.77 -21.39
CA GLU A 216 5.58 10.17 -21.81
C GLU A 216 4.14 10.71 -21.90
N PRO A 217 3.17 10.00 -22.53
CA PRO A 217 1.78 10.46 -22.56
C PRO A 217 1.15 10.53 -21.16
N TRP A 218 1.55 9.61 -20.28
CA TRP A 218 1.15 9.60 -18.87
C TRP A 218 1.68 10.81 -18.11
N ALA A 219 2.97 11.09 -18.25
CA ALA A 219 3.62 12.21 -17.61
C ALA A 219 3.01 13.54 -18.07
N ALA A 220 2.77 13.68 -19.38
CA ALA A 220 2.10 14.85 -19.94
C ALA A 220 0.69 15.01 -19.38
N MET A 221 -0.11 13.94 -19.34
CA MET A 221 -1.47 13.99 -18.78
C MET A 221 -1.46 14.38 -17.29
N LEU A 222 -0.66 13.68 -16.47
CA LEU A 222 -0.62 13.92 -15.02
C LEU A 222 -0.16 15.34 -14.69
N ALA A 223 0.80 15.89 -15.43
CA ALA A 223 1.26 17.27 -15.28
C ALA A 223 0.15 18.31 -15.52
N THR A 224 -0.90 17.98 -16.29
CA THR A 224 -2.02 18.90 -16.54
C THR A 224 -3.06 18.92 -15.42
N VAL A 225 -3.18 17.83 -14.64
CA VAL A 225 -4.24 17.68 -13.64
C VAL A 225 -3.76 17.62 -12.19
N ILE A 226 -2.44 17.45 -11.97
CA ILE A 226 -1.80 17.43 -10.65
C ILE A 226 -0.90 18.66 -10.49
N PRO A 227 -1.11 19.49 -9.44
CA PRO A 227 -0.29 20.68 -9.21
C PRO A 227 1.21 20.40 -9.08
N GLN A 228 1.58 19.34 -8.37
CA GLN A 228 2.96 18.95 -8.15
C GLN A 228 3.21 17.56 -8.72
N PHE A 229 3.46 17.51 -10.03
CA PHE A 229 3.80 16.26 -10.72
C PHE A 229 5.32 16.08 -10.80
N ARG A 230 5.80 14.85 -10.59
CA ARG A 230 7.18 14.45 -10.88
C ARG A 230 7.20 13.14 -11.69
N LEU A 231 8.05 13.09 -12.71
CA LEU A 231 8.44 11.85 -13.38
C LEU A 231 9.80 11.42 -12.82
N GLN A 232 9.89 10.18 -12.34
CA GLN A 232 11.13 9.59 -11.86
C GLN A 232 11.41 8.33 -12.70
N ILE A 233 12.49 8.37 -13.45
CA ILE A 233 12.96 7.22 -14.25
C ILE A 233 14.07 6.55 -13.47
N ASP A 234 13.88 5.28 -13.13
CA ASP A 234 14.91 4.47 -12.50
C ASP A 234 15.75 3.78 -13.59
N PRO A 235 17.08 4.03 -13.67
CA PRO A 235 17.96 3.43 -14.68
C PRO A 235 18.10 1.91 -14.56
N GLY A 236 17.52 1.30 -13.53
CA GLY A 236 17.21 -0.13 -13.49
C GLY A 236 17.72 -0.83 -12.23
N SER A 237 16.79 -1.45 -11.51
CA SER A 237 17.06 -2.72 -10.85
C SER A 237 15.81 -3.60 -10.91
N HIS A 238 15.94 -4.77 -11.54
CA HIS A 238 14.88 -5.79 -11.57
C HIS A 238 14.73 -6.55 -10.24
N ASP A 239 15.46 -6.16 -9.20
CA ASP A 239 15.43 -6.77 -7.87
C ASP A 239 15.46 -5.71 -6.77
N GLY A 240 14.31 -5.52 -6.12
CA GLY A 240 14.16 -5.40 -4.65
C GLY A 240 15.02 -4.45 -3.82
N GLY A 241 15.78 -3.52 -4.41
CA GLY A 241 16.64 -2.58 -3.70
C GLY A 241 15.95 -1.25 -3.46
N LEU A 242 15.45 -1.04 -2.23
CA LEU A 242 14.99 0.26 -1.75
C LEU A 242 16.14 1.28 -1.85
N SER A 243 16.06 2.18 -2.82
CA SER A 243 16.76 3.47 -2.76
C SER A 243 15.71 4.52 -2.39
N GLU A 244 15.78 5.02 -1.15
CA GLU A 244 15.01 6.18 -0.72
C GLU A 244 15.51 7.42 -1.49
N PRO A 245 14.63 8.29 -2.00
CA PRO A 245 15.06 9.64 -2.32
C PRO A 245 15.28 10.38 -1.00
N ASP A 246 16.46 10.97 -0.84
CA ASP A 246 16.73 11.96 0.20
C ASP A 246 15.69 13.08 0.10
N ASP A 247 14.93 13.29 1.18
CA ASP A 247 14.02 14.42 1.33
C ASP A 247 14.85 15.68 1.63
N ASP A 248 14.90 16.60 0.66
CA ASP A 248 15.04 18.05 0.88
C ASP A 248 13.66 18.73 0.69
#